data_AF-A0A9D8NFH3-F1
#
_entry.id   AF-A0A9D8NFH3-F1
#
_cell.length_a   1.000
_cell.length_b   1.000
_cell.length_c   1.000
_cell.angle_alpha   90.00
_cell.angle_beta   90.00
_cell.angle_gamma   90.00
#
_symmetry.space_group_name_H-M   'P 1'
#
loop_
_entity.id
_entity.type
_entity.pdbx_description
1 polymer ?
#
loop_
_entity_poly.entity_id
_entity_poly.type
_entity_poly.pdbx_seq_one_letter_code
_entity_poly.pdbx_strand_id
1 'polypeptide(L)'
;MSKFSRFLCVCALLLPAVLYGQSDSLRFSAKGVVRDADSGRIIPAVSVSVPGTSFATVSNDDGTFIIKSDHPLQTLSFSCLGYETISMPVPAGASEVMRVRMKRGSLTLDASLVVSGDPLAIMRLAISRIPDNCPSEPELFDCFYRETVRKRQRFIYVSEAVTKMYKSSFSDSFGRDRAAVVKSRLLTSPRKSDTLGVKVVGGPAMSVDLDIVKTRGVVLDPGALDYYRMEMLDPRPIDGRMQFVIRLSPAREADIALQNGTVYIDRETLAFTRIELSLDVSDEAKATQAMLVKRPLGIRFKPKEMLLVLDYKTEGGKSRISYLKTQFRFNCDWRKRLLATEFTAVSEMVVTNRRSRDEVEKISRAEAFDARTSLADKTSFYSDPDFWKDYNIIEPTVGLEQAVGRLKATE
;
A
#
# COMPACT_ATOMS: atom_id res chain seq x y z
N MET A 1 81.17 11.21 -19.64
CA MET A 1 80.56 10.01 -20.26
C MET A 1 79.18 9.84 -19.64
N SER A 2 78.14 10.45 -20.22
CA SER A 2 77.11 9.90 -21.17
C SER A 2 75.78 9.67 -20.42
N LYS A 3 74.79 10.57 -20.47
CA LYS A 3 73.71 10.72 -21.48
C LYS A 3 73.03 9.41 -21.89
N PHE A 4 71.72 9.27 -21.61
CA PHE A 4 70.59 8.79 -22.46
C PHE A 4 69.34 8.62 -21.55
N SER A 5 68.31 9.49 -21.56
CA SER A 5 67.24 9.76 -22.54
C SER A 5 65.96 8.91 -22.35
N ARG A 6 64.92 9.61 -21.87
CA ARG A 6 63.48 9.58 -22.28
C ARG A 6 62.93 8.30 -22.91
N PHE A 7 61.87 7.75 -22.32
CA PHE A 7 60.63 7.49 -23.07
C PHE A 7 59.40 7.60 -22.17
N LEU A 8 58.50 8.48 -22.60
CA LEU A 8 57.22 8.84 -22.03
C LEU A 8 56.17 7.97 -22.75
N CYS A 9 55.56 7.00 -22.06
CA CYS A 9 54.38 6.29 -22.59
C CYS A 9 53.14 6.76 -21.84
N VAL A 10 52.52 7.81 -22.39
CA VAL A 10 51.16 8.23 -22.08
C VAL A 10 50.22 7.21 -22.72
N CYS A 11 49.85 6.18 -21.97
CA CYS A 11 48.67 5.36 -22.26
C CYS A 11 47.48 5.98 -21.51
N ALA A 12 46.99 7.12 -22.00
CA ALA A 12 45.67 7.62 -21.65
C ALA A 12 44.64 6.70 -22.29
N LEU A 13 44.20 5.69 -21.53
CA LEU A 13 43.02 4.89 -21.84
C LEU A 13 41.81 5.82 -21.91
N LEU A 14 41.43 6.20 -23.13
CA LEU A 14 40.10 6.67 -23.48
C LEU A 14 39.11 5.52 -23.26
N LEU A 15 38.73 5.30 -22.00
CA LEU A 15 37.48 4.63 -21.68
C LEU A 15 36.36 5.56 -22.15
N PRO A 16 35.49 5.14 -23.08
CA PRO A 16 34.26 5.88 -23.30
C PRO A 16 33.50 5.80 -21.97
N ALA A 17 33.40 6.94 -21.29
CA ALA A 17 32.39 7.11 -20.26
C ALA A 17 31.06 6.89 -20.98
N VAL A 18 30.48 5.70 -20.81
CA VAL A 18 29.07 5.49 -21.06
C VAL A 18 28.37 6.34 -20.00
N LEU A 19 28.18 7.61 -20.33
CA LEU A 19 27.22 8.47 -19.68
C LEU A 19 25.88 7.75 -19.89
N TYR A 20 25.44 7.00 -18.89
CA TYR A 20 24.02 6.74 -18.72
C TYR A 20 23.38 8.12 -18.56
N GLY A 21 22.98 8.72 -19.68
CA GLY A 21 22.05 9.83 -19.66
C GLY A 21 20.84 9.34 -18.87
N GLN A 22 20.60 9.93 -17.71
CA GLN A 22 19.36 9.71 -16.98
C GLN A 22 18.25 10.22 -17.90
N SER A 23 17.60 9.30 -18.62
CA SER A 23 16.33 9.61 -19.24
C SER A 23 15.33 9.77 -18.11
N ASP A 24 14.94 11.01 -17.78
CA ASP A 24 13.77 11.28 -16.92
C ASP A 24 12.56 10.62 -17.59
N SER A 25 12.21 9.42 -17.14
CA SER A 25 11.19 8.60 -17.81
C SER A 25 9.80 9.18 -17.59
N LEU A 26 9.54 9.75 -16.40
CA LEU A 26 8.27 10.37 -16.04
C LEU A 26 8.35 11.90 -16.04
N ARG A 27 8.36 12.47 -17.25
CA ARG A 27 8.57 13.91 -17.51
C ARG A 27 7.34 14.81 -17.27
N PHE A 28 6.14 14.26 -17.22
CA PHE A 28 4.92 15.02 -16.91
C PHE A 28 4.53 14.80 -15.46
N SER A 29 4.11 15.86 -14.77
CA SER A 29 3.65 15.76 -13.39
C SER A 29 2.50 16.71 -13.07
N ALA A 30 1.66 16.31 -12.14
CA ALA A 30 0.59 17.11 -11.57
C ALA A 30 0.50 16.84 -10.07
N LYS A 31 0.23 17.89 -9.29
CA LYS A 31 0.09 17.80 -7.84
C LYS A 31 -1.16 18.53 -7.37
N GLY A 32 -1.69 18.12 -6.23
CA GLY A 32 -2.92 18.72 -5.73
C GLY A 32 -3.26 18.33 -4.30
N VAL A 33 -4.41 18.83 -3.86
CA VAL A 33 -5.01 18.51 -2.56
C VAL A 33 -6.47 18.15 -2.77
N VAL A 34 -6.91 17.06 -2.13
CA VAL A 34 -8.28 16.55 -2.21
C VAL A 34 -9.06 16.85 -0.93
N ARG A 35 -10.26 17.42 -1.10
CA ARG A 35 -11.16 17.80 0.00
C ARG A 35 -12.61 17.39 -0.29
N ASP A 36 -13.34 17.16 0.76
CA ASP A 36 -14.79 17.01 0.75
C ASP A 36 -15.41 18.35 0.33
N ALA A 37 -16.29 18.31 -0.68
CA ALA A 37 -16.83 19.50 -1.33
C ALA A 37 -17.72 20.34 -0.38
N ASP A 38 -18.41 19.68 0.55
CA ASP A 38 -19.41 20.31 1.42
C ASP A 38 -18.78 20.81 2.72
N SER A 39 -18.00 19.95 3.37
CA SER A 39 -17.39 20.23 4.68
C SER A 39 -16.00 20.85 4.60
N GLY A 40 -15.34 20.80 3.43
CA GLY A 40 -13.97 21.27 3.23
C GLY A 40 -12.89 20.42 3.93
N ARG A 41 -13.27 19.31 4.57
CA ARG A 41 -12.35 18.40 5.26
C ARG A 41 -11.44 17.68 4.27
N ILE A 42 -10.24 17.31 4.72
CA ILE A 42 -9.29 16.51 3.95
C ILE A 42 -9.86 15.13 3.67
N ILE A 43 -9.64 14.61 2.45
CA ILE A 43 -9.91 13.22 2.11
C ILE A 43 -8.58 12.50 1.87
N PRO A 44 -8.16 11.62 2.81
CA PRO A 44 -6.97 10.81 2.64
C PRO A 44 -7.25 9.57 1.77
N ALA A 45 -6.20 8.92 1.26
CA ALA A 45 -6.28 7.67 0.50
C ALA A 45 -7.21 7.73 -0.71
N VAL A 46 -7.27 8.88 -1.39
CA VAL A 46 -7.98 9.05 -2.66
C VAL A 46 -7.12 8.45 -3.76
N SER A 47 -7.65 7.50 -4.52
CA SER A 47 -6.99 6.97 -5.72
C SER A 47 -6.96 8.07 -6.79
N VAL A 48 -5.77 8.34 -7.31
CA VAL A 48 -5.54 9.30 -8.40
C VAL A 48 -4.92 8.54 -9.56
N SER A 49 -5.52 8.61 -10.75
CA SER A 49 -5.02 7.89 -11.92
C SER A 49 -5.12 8.70 -13.20
N VAL A 50 -4.29 8.35 -14.18
CA VAL A 50 -4.28 8.95 -15.52
C VAL A 50 -5.12 8.08 -16.46
N PRO A 51 -6.31 8.53 -16.90
CA PRO A 51 -7.19 7.75 -17.76
C PRO A 51 -6.50 7.28 -19.04
N GLY A 52 -6.77 6.04 -19.44
CA GLY A 52 -6.16 5.42 -20.62
C GLY A 52 -4.74 4.86 -20.40
N THR A 53 -4.17 5.03 -19.21
CA THR A 53 -2.87 4.45 -18.82
C THR A 53 -3.00 3.69 -17.50
N SER A 54 -1.92 3.05 -17.06
CA SER A 54 -1.85 2.39 -15.75
C SER A 54 -1.23 3.26 -14.66
N PHE A 55 -0.86 4.52 -14.94
CA PHE A 55 -0.22 5.39 -13.95
C PHE A 55 -1.20 5.80 -12.85
N ALA A 56 -0.81 5.57 -11.61
CA ALA A 56 -1.61 5.88 -10.44
C ALA A 56 -0.76 6.27 -9.21
N THR A 57 -1.43 6.92 -8.26
CA THR A 57 -0.95 7.19 -6.90
C THR A 57 -2.15 7.28 -5.95
N VAL A 58 -1.90 7.58 -4.68
CA VAL A 58 -2.94 7.90 -3.69
C VAL A 58 -2.62 9.19 -2.94
N SER A 59 -3.66 9.90 -2.50
CA SER A 59 -3.49 11.02 -1.58
C SER A 59 -3.05 10.55 -0.19
N ASN A 60 -2.16 11.29 0.46
CA ASN A 60 -1.71 10.98 1.82
C ASN A 60 -2.71 11.43 2.89
N ASP A 61 -2.35 11.28 4.17
CA ASP A 61 -3.22 11.67 5.29
C ASP A 61 -3.55 13.19 5.34
N ASP A 62 -2.79 14.03 4.62
CA ASP A 62 -3.05 15.47 4.46
C ASP A 62 -3.85 15.78 3.17
N GLY A 63 -4.28 14.76 2.44
CA GLY A 63 -5.03 14.86 1.18
C GLY A 63 -4.18 15.30 0.00
N THR A 64 -2.87 15.39 0.15
CA THR A 64 -1.95 15.83 -0.90
C THR A 64 -1.55 14.65 -1.79
N PHE A 65 -1.35 14.90 -3.08
CA PHE A 65 -0.88 13.89 -4.04
C PHE A 65 0.10 14.51 -5.06
N ILE A 66 0.96 13.66 -5.61
CA ILE A 66 1.71 13.93 -6.85
C ILE A 66 1.59 12.72 -7.76
N ILE A 67 1.23 12.96 -9.02
CA ILE A 67 1.20 11.94 -10.06
C ILE A 67 2.09 12.37 -11.22
N LYS A 68 2.81 11.40 -11.77
CA LYS A 68 3.78 11.55 -12.85
C LYS A 68 3.52 10.52 -13.93
N SER A 69 3.84 10.88 -15.17
CA SER A 69 3.66 10.04 -16.34
C SER A 69 4.71 10.35 -17.40
N ASP A 70 4.98 9.40 -18.27
CA ASP A 70 5.73 9.56 -19.51
C ASP A 70 4.87 10.17 -20.66
N HIS A 71 3.55 10.23 -20.46
CA HIS A 71 2.56 10.83 -21.36
C HIS A 71 1.98 12.15 -20.82
N PRO A 72 1.56 13.08 -21.70
CA PRO A 72 0.91 14.32 -21.29
C PRO A 72 -0.31 14.08 -20.41
N LEU A 73 -0.36 14.75 -19.26
CA LEU A 73 -1.49 14.68 -18.35
C LEU A 73 -2.58 15.64 -18.82
N GLN A 74 -3.59 15.15 -19.54
CA GLN A 74 -4.74 15.98 -19.95
C GLN A 74 -5.82 16.02 -18.87
N THR A 75 -6.11 14.87 -18.28
CA THR A 75 -7.13 14.68 -17.25
C THR A 75 -6.64 13.72 -16.18
N LEU A 76 -7.10 13.90 -14.95
CA LEU A 76 -6.92 12.95 -13.85
C LEU A 76 -8.28 12.46 -13.34
N SER A 77 -8.36 11.18 -13.01
CA SER A 77 -9.51 10.57 -12.35
C SER A 77 -9.24 10.39 -10.86
N PHE A 78 -10.23 10.75 -10.04
CA PHE A 78 -10.19 10.68 -8.58
C PHE A 78 -11.31 9.79 -8.07
N SER A 79 -10.96 8.81 -7.24
CA SER A 79 -11.94 7.89 -6.66
C SER A 79 -11.63 7.59 -5.19
N CYS A 80 -12.69 7.49 -4.39
CA CYS A 80 -12.61 7.21 -2.97
C CYS A 80 -13.93 6.61 -2.50
N LEU A 81 -13.87 5.67 -1.55
CA LEU A 81 -15.04 5.05 -0.97
C LEU A 81 -16.04 6.10 -0.45
N GLY A 82 -17.29 6.01 -0.89
CA GLY A 82 -18.37 6.89 -0.42
C GLY A 82 -18.39 8.27 -1.07
N TYR A 83 -17.52 8.54 -2.05
CA TYR A 83 -17.52 9.77 -2.85
C TYR A 83 -17.85 9.47 -4.31
N GLU A 84 -18.36 10.49 -5.01
CA GLU A 84 -18.52 10.43 -6.45
C GLU A 84 -17.15 10.44 -7.13
N THR A 85 -16.95 9.51 -8.07
CA THR A 85 -15.77 9.51 -8.93
C THR A 85 -15.83 10.70 -9.87
N ILE A 86 -14.75 11.48 -9.92
CA ILE A 86 -14.67 12.69 -10.77
C ILE A 86 -13.46 12.64 -11.67
N SER A 87 -13.60 13.19 -12.87
CA SER A 87 -12.48 13.43 -13.80
C SER A 87 -12.28 14.93 -13.95
N MET A 88 -11.05 15.40 -13.79
CA MET A 88 -10.71 16.82 -13.88
C MET A 88 -9.59 17.06 -14.89
N PRO A 89 -9.67 18.11 -15.72
CA PRO A 89 -8.56 18.51 -16.58
C PRO A 89 -7.38 18.99 -15.74
N VAL A 90 -6.17 18.68 -16.19
CA VAL A 90 -4.93 19.18 -15.57
C VAL A 90 -4.66 20.60 -16.08
N PRO A 91 -4.42 21.57 -15.19
CA PRO A 91 -4.08 22.93 -15.61
C PRO A 91 -2.79 22.95 -16.44
N ALA A 92 -2.72 23.84 -17.44
CA ALA A 92 -1.57 23.92 -18.35
C ALA A 92 -0.26 24.37 -17.67
N GLY A 93 -0.33 24.92 -16.45
CA GLY A 93 0.83 25.35 -15.68
C GLY A 93 1.43 24.23 -14.83
N ALA A 94 2.66 23.79 -15.13
CA ALA A 94 3.38 22.74 -14.40
C ALA A 94 3.56 23.01 -12.89
N SER A 95 3.38 24.25 -12.42
CA SER A 95 3.49 24.63 -11.01
C SER A 95 2.15 24.78 -10.29
N GLU A 96 1.02 24.70 -11.00
CA GLU A 96 -0.29 24.94 -10.41
C GLU A 96 -0.75 23.74 -9.57
N VAL A 97 -1.14 24.02 -8.32
CA VAL A 97 -1.63 23.00 -7.39
C VAL A 97 -3.12 22.79 -7.64
N MET A 98 -3.51 21.59 -8.05
CA MET A 98 -4.91 21.23 -8.27
C MET A 98 -5.69 21.25 -6.95
N ARG A 99 -6.83 21.95 -6.94
CA ARG A 99 -7.78 21.96 -5.82
C ARG A 99 -8.96 21.05 -6.15
N VAL A 100 -8.88 19.80 -5.70
CA VAL A 100 -9.87 18.77 -6.01
C VAL A 100 -10.94 18.77 -4.91
N ARG A 101 -12.21 18.88 -5.31
CA ARG A 101 -13.36 18.83 -4.39
C ARG A 101 -14.27 17.68 -4.78
N MET A 102 -14.38 16.68 -3.92
CA MET A 102 -15.22 15.49 -4.15
C MET A 102 -16.50 15.60 -3.35
N LYS A 103 -17.64 15.36 -4.00
CA LYS A 103 -18.94 15.26 -3.34
C LYS A 103 -19.14 13.86 -2.80
N ARG A 104 -19.82 13.75 -1.65
CA ARG A 104 -20.23 12.44 -1.15
C ARG A 104 -21.21 11.82 -2.13
N GLY A 105 -21.07 10.52 -2.36
CA GLY A 105 -22.00 9.78 -3.20
C GLY A 105 -23.40 9.90 -2.61
N SER A 106 -24.32 10.50 -3.37
CA SER A 106 -25.72 10.54 -2.98
C SER A 106 -26.37 9.18 -3.28
N LEU A 107 -26.90 8.53 -2.25
CA LEU A 107 -27.81 7.41 -2.43
C LEU A 107 -29.16 8.00 -2.79
N THR A 108 -29.49 8.15 -4.08
CA THR A 108 -30.90 8.05 -4.46
C THR A 108 -31.29 6.60 -4.24
N LEU A 109 -31.75 6.32 -3.01
CA LEU A 109 -32.42 5.07 -2.68
C LEU A 109 -33.66 5.02 -3.55
N ASP A 110 -33.56 4.34 -4.69
CA ASP A 110 -34.77 3.85 -5.33
C ASP A 110 -35.39 2.89 -4.31
N ALA A 111 -36.59 3.21 -3.81
CA ALA A 111 -37.24 2.45 -2.73
C ALA A 111 -37.50 0.98 -3.11
N SER A 112 -37.33 0.64 -4.39
CA SER A 112 -37.33 -0.70 -4.97
C SER A 112 -36.03 -1.48 -4.79
N LEU A 113 -34.93 -0.82 -4.41
CA LEU A 113 -33.60 -1.39 -4.24
C LEU A 113 -33.31 -1.72 -2.77
N VAL A 114 -34.27 -2.34 -2.08
CA VAL A 114 -33.98 -3.02 -0.81
C VAL A 114 -32.88 -4.04 -1.11
N VAL A 115 -31.78 -4.02 -0.36
CA VAL A 115 -30.73 -5.03 -0.49
C VAL A 115 -31.25 -6.35 0.09
N SER A 116 -32.18 -6.98 -0.61
CA SER A 116 -32.80 -8.25 -0.27
C SER A 116 -31.93 -9.37 -0.82
N GLY A 117 -30.85 -9.68 -0.12
CA GLY A 117 -30.01 -10.83 -0.45
C GLY A 117 -29.41 -11.40 0.82
N ASP A 118 -29.33 -12.72 0.90
CA ASP A 118 -28.57 -13.38 1.96
C ASP A 118 -27.09 -13.01 1.80
N PRO A 119 -26.48 -12.30 2.77
CA PRO A 119 -25.08 -11.90 2.68
C PRO A 119 -24.14 -13.11 2.52
N LEU A 120 -24.45 -14.26 3.12
CA LEU A 120 -23.64 -15.46 2.98
C LEU A 120 -23.71 -16.00 1.55
N ALA A 121 -24.90 -16.03 0.93
CA ALA A 121 -25.06 -16.43 -0.46
C ALA A 121 -24.30 -15.50 -1.42
N ILE A 122 -24.37 -14.18 -1.22
CA ILE A 122 -23.63 -13.19 -2.01
C ILE A 122 -22.12 -13.40 -1.86
N MET A 123 -21.65 -13.57 -0.62
CA MET A 123 -20.23 -13.82 -0.33
C MET A 123 -19.72 -15.08 -1.04
N ARG A 124 -20.44 -16.20 -0.93
CA ARG A 124 -20.10 -17.46 -1.61
C ARG A 124 -20.10 -17.31 -3.12
N LEU A 125 -21.08 -16.60 -3.69
CA LEU A 125 -21.16 -16.35 -5.12
C LEU A 125 -19.99 -15.48 -5.60
N ALA A 126 -19.66 -14.41 -4.89
CA ALA A 126 -18.51 -13.56 -5.21
C ALA A 126 -17.18 -14.32 -5.15
N ILE A 127 -16.97 -15.16 -4.11
CA ILE A 127 -15.80 -16.04 -4.02
C ILE A 127 -15.72 -16.98 -5.23
N SER A 128 -16.86 -17.55 -5.67
CA SER A 128 -16.90 -18.43 -6.84
C SER A 128 -16.57 -17.72 -8.15
N ARG A 129 -16.76 -16.39 -8.23
CA ARG A 129 -16.48 -15.54 -9.40
C ARG A 129 -15.06 -15.01 -9.45
N ILE A 130 -14.23 -15.22 -8.42
CA ILE A 130 -12.82 -14.77 -8.43
C ILE A 130 -12.06 -15.21 -9.70
N PRO A 131 -12.15 -16.46 -10.19
CA PRO A 131 -11.44 -16.86 -11.41
C PRO A 131 -11.88 -16.08 -12.66
N ASP A 132 -13.16 -15.71 -12.75
CA ASP A 132 -13.72 -14.95 -13.88
C ASP A 132 -13.32 -13.47 -13.81
N ASN A 133 -13.31 -12.91 -12.59
CA ASN A 133 -13.07 -11.50 -12.34
C ASN A 133 -11.59 -11.13 -12.27
N CYS A 134 -10.68 -12.10 -12.17
CA CYS A 134 -9.24 -11.83 -12.00
C CYS A 134 -8.41 -12.24 -13.23
N PRO A 135 -7.19 -11.68 -13.39
CA PRO A 135 -6.30 -12.00 -14.50
C PRO A 135 -5.94 -13.49 -14.59
N SER A 136 -5.99 -14.02 -15.82
CA SER A 136 -5.59 -15.40 -16.15
C SER A 136 -4.16 -15.53 -16.65
N GLU A 137 -3.45 -14.39 -16.77
CA GLU A 137 -2.07 -14.31 -17.23
C GLU A 137 -1.20 -13.63 -16.16
N PRO A 138 0.12 -13.90 -16.13
CA PRO A 138 1.02 -13.18 -15.25
C PRO A 138 1.08 -11.68 -15.56
N GLU A 139 1.23 -10.87 -14.52
CA GLU A 139 1.39 -9.41 -14.61
C GLU A 139 2.54 -8.93 -13.71
N LEU A 140 3.16 -7.82 -14.10
CA LEU A 140 4.21 -7.16 -13.36
C LEU A 140 3.79 -5.72 -13.06
N PHE A 141 3.95 -5.31 -11.81
CA PHE A 141 3.57 -3.99 -11.32
C PHE A 141 4.77 -3.25 -10.75
N ASP A 142 4.85 -1.96 -11.03
CA ASP A 142 5.66 -1.04 -10.22
C ASP A 142 4.79 -0.56 -9.05
N CYS A 143 5.39 -0.52 -7.86
CA CYS A 143 4.72 -0.13 -6.64
C CYS A 143 5.57 0.84 -5.84
N PHE A 144 4.92 1.68 -5.04
CA PHE A 144 5.56 2.39 -3.95
C PHE A 144 5.13 1.76 -2.62
N TYR A 145 6.09 1.56 -1.73
CA TYR A 145 5.90 0.96 -0.41
C TYR A 145 6.52 1.84 0.66
N ARG A 146 5.79 2.07 1.77
CA ARG A 146 6.25 2.85 2.92
C ARG A 146 5.91 2.14 4.22
N GLU A 147 6.87 2.05 5.12
CA GLU A 147 6.69 1.64 6.51
C GLU A 147 7.04 2.80 7.42
N THR A 148 6.21 3.06 8.42
CA THR A 148 6.52 4.00 9.48
C THR A 148 6.32 3.35 10.84
N VAL A 149 7.20 3.66 11.78
CA VAL A 149 7.03 3.29 13.17
C VAL A 149 7.09 4.52 14.03
N ARG A 150 6.07 4.68 14.87
CA ARG A 150 5.96 5.74 15.87
C ARG A 150 5.99 5.13 17.26
N LYS A 151 6.62 5.86 18.18
CA LYS A 151 6.50 5.67 19.62
C LYS A 151 5.74 6.86 20.17
N ARG A 152 4.53 6.62 20.68
CA ARG A 152 3.53 7.66 20.89
C ARG A 152 3.35 8.44 19.58
N GLN A 153 3.47 9.76 19.60
CA GLN A 153 3.32 10.63 18.42
C GLN A 153 4.60 10.83 17.59
N ARG A 154 5.74 10.24 18.01
CA ARG A 154 7.04 10.52 17.40
C ARG A 154 7.49 9.37 16.51
N PHE A 155 7.89 9.67 15.27
CA PHE A 155 8.54 8.70 14.39
C PHE A 155 9.88 8.22 14.99
N ILE A 156 10.10 6.90 14.97
CA ILE A 156 11.38 6.25 15.26
C ILE A 156 12.09 5.91 13.95
N TYR A 157 11.37 5.43 12.95
CA TYR A 157 11.89 5.32 11.59
C TYR A 157 10.79 5.36 10.54
N VAL A 158 11.23 5.58 9.31
CA VAL A 158 10.47 5.58 8.07
C VAL A 158 11.31 4.82 7.06
N SER A 159 10.79 3.74 6.50
CA SER A 159 11.44 2.97 5.44
C SER A 159 10.57 3.04 4.19
N GLU A 160 11.16 3.36 3.05
CA GLU A 160 10.43 3.53 1.80
C GLU A 160 11.14 2.79 0.68
N ALA A 161 10.36 2.26 -0.25
CA ALA A 161 10.88 1.55 -1.40
C ALA A 161 9.99 1.74 -2.63
N VAL A 162 10.64 1.83 -3.79
CA VAL A 162 10.02 1.43 -5.05
C VAL A 162 10.27 -0.06 -5.23
N THR A 163 9.21 -0.79 -5.53
CA THR A 163 9.25 -2.24 -5.64
C THR A 163 8.62 -2.70 -6.95
N LYS A 164 9.03 -3.89 -7.38
CA LYS A 164 8.33 -4.68 -8.38
C LYS A 164 7.46 -5.70 -7.67
N MET A 165 6.23 -5.89 -8.13
CA MET A 165 5.32 -6.95 -7.68
C MET A 165 4.93 -7.81 -8.88
N TYR A 166 5.42 -9.05 -8.91
CA TYR A 166 5.04 -10.04 -9.90
C TYR A 166 3.85 -10.84 -9.37
N LYS A 167 2.78 -10.90 -10.15
CA LYS A 167 1.59 -11.71 -9.86
C LYS A 167 1.47 -12.80 -10.93
N SER A 168 1.49 -14.06 -10.52
CA SER A 168 1.10 -15.17 -11.40
C SER A 168 -0.37 -15.07 -11.81
N SER A 169 -0.77 -15.89 -12.77
CA SER A 169 -2.19 -16.12 -13.04
C SER A 169 -2.94 -16.55 -11.78
N PHE A 170 -4.22 -16.15 -11.67
CA PHE A 170 -5.12 -16.59 -10.61
C PHE A 170 -5.54 -18.06 -10.74
N SER A 171 -5.31 -18.69 -11.89
CA SER A 171 -5.52 -20.13 -12.07
C SER A 171 -4.34 -20.99 -11.62
N ASP A 172 -3.19 -20.39 -11.26
CA ASP A 172 -2.03 -21.11 -10.71
C ASP A 172 -2.18 -21.27 -9.19
N SER A 173 -2.66 -22.44 -8.76
CA SER A 173 -2.89 -22.79 -7.35
C SER A 173 -1.62 -22.86 -6.49
N PHE A 174 -0.42 -22.76 -7.09
CA PHE A 174 0.86 -22.95 -6.40
C PHE A 174 1.69 -21.66 -6.26
N GLY A 175 1.06 -20.48 -6.35
CA GLY A 175 1.55 -19.17 -5.88
C GLY A 175 3.06 -18.91 -6.05
N ARG A 176 3.44 -18.24 -7.14
CA ARG A 176 4.83 -17.79 -7.40
C ARG A 176 4.98 -16.28 -7.32
N ASP A 177 3.99 -15.61 -6.73
CA ASP A 177 3.97 -14.17 -6.57
C ASP A 177 5.17 -13.74 -5.74
N ARG A 178 5.78 -12.63 -6.15
CA ARG A 178 7.02 -12.15 -5.55
C ARG A 178 7.02 -10.63 -5.56
N ALA A 179 7.59 -10.05 -4.52
CA ALA A 179 7.98 -8.66 -4.50
C ALA A 179 9.51 -8.56 -4.56
N ALA A 180 10.04 -7.55 -5.22
CA ALA A 180 11.48 -7.23 -5.23
C ALA A 180 11.66 -5.73 -4.99
N VAL A 181 12.70 -5.37 -4.25
CA VAL A 181 13.05 -3.96 -4.02
C VAL A 181 13.92 -3.49 -5.18
N VAL A 182 13.50 -2.41 -5.83
CA VAL A 182 14.27 -1.75 -6.89
C VAL A 182 15.17 -0.67 -6.28
N LYS A 183 14.57 0.17 -5.44
CA LYS A 183 15.23 1.31 -4.81
C LYS A 183 14.59 1.56 -3.46
N SER A 184 15.37 1.90 -2.44
CA SER A 184 14.85 2.07 -1.09
C SER A 184 15.70 3.01 -0.24
N ARG A 185 15.07 3.66 0.74
CA ARG A 185 15.75 4.50 1.73
C ARG A 185 15.22 4.25 3.14
N LEU A 186 16.10 4.46 4.12
CA LEU A 186 15.76 4.46 5.54
C LEU A 186 16.02 5.83 6.16
N LEU A 187 15.04 6.34 6.90
CA LEU A 187 15.16 7.55 7.69
C LEU A 187 14.90 7.16 9.15
N THR A 188 15.87 7.38 10.04
CA THR A 188 15.75 7.00 11.45
C THR A 188 15.84 8.22 12.36
N SER A 189 15.03 8.25 13.42
CA SER A 189 15.04 9.26 14.47
C SER A 189 15.11 8.64 15.88
N PRO A 190 16.05 7.72 16.17
CA PRO A 190 16.14 7.16 17.51
C PRO A 190 16.60 8.24 18.50
N ARG A 191 16.00 8.27 19.70
CA ARG A 191 16.54 9.03 20.83
C ARG A 191 17.43 8.12 21.66
N LYS A 192 18.44 8.67 22.35
CA LYS A 192 19.25 7.94 23.33
C LYS A 192 18.41 7.24 24.42
N SER A 193 17.20 7.73 24.70
CA SER A 193 16.25 7.15 25.66
C SER A 193 15.33 6.07 25.08
N ASP A 194 15.47 5.72 23.81
CA ASP A 194 14.75 4.61 23.21
C ASP A 194 15.44 3.29 23.58
N THR A 195 14.76 2.48 24.39
CA THR A 195 15.27 1.19 24.87
C THR A 195 14.79 0.00 24.04
N LEU A 196 13.98 0.24 23.00
CA LEU A 196 13.40 -0.78 22.12
C LEU A 196 13.31 -0.28 20.68
N GLY A 197 13.78 -1.11 19.75
CA GLY A 197 13.45 -1.02 18.34
C GLY A 197 12.24 -1.88 18.01
N VAL A 198 11.41 -1.43 17.07
CA VAL A 198 10.29 -2.18 16.52
C VAL A 198 10.60 -2.42 15.04
N LYS A 199 10.26 -3.58 14.52
CA LYS A 199 10.43 -3.92 13.11
C LYS A 199 9.16 -4.56 12.59
N VAL A 200 8.76 -4.19 11.37
CA VAL A 200 7.68 -4.87 10.65
C VAL A 200 8.32 -5.99 9.83
N VAL A 201 7.87 -7.23 10.06
CA VAL A 201 8.34 -8.40 9.31
C VAL A 201 7.46 -8.55 8.07
N GLY A 202 8.05 -8.89 6.94
CA GLY A 202 7.36 -9.06 5.65
C GLY A 202 7.77 -8.00 4.64
N GLY A 203 7.86 -6.74 5.08
CA GLY A 203 8.21 -5.63 4.18
C GLY A 203 7.34 -5.63 2.92
N PRO A 204 7.93 -5.35 1.75
CA PRO A 204 7.21 -5.39 0.49
C PRO A 204 6.60 -6.75 0.13
N ALA A 205 7.06 -7.87 0.70
CA ALA A 205 6.42 -9.17 0.44
C ALA A 205 4.97 -9.23 0.96
N MET A 206 4.61 -8.39 1.93
CA MET A 206 3.22 -8.26 2.41
C MET A 206 2.25 -7.86 1.30
N SER A 207 2.70 -7.14 0.26
CA SER A 207 1.87 -6.79 -0.91
C SER A 207 1.36 -8.01 -1.69
N VAL A 208 2.09 -9.13 -1.57
CA VAL A 208 1.74 -10.40 -2.18
C VAL A 208 0.98 -11.27 -1.19
N ASP A 209 1.51 -11.42 0.03
CA ASP A 209 0.98 -12.36 1.03
C ASP A 209 -0.40 -11.97 1.55
N LEU A 210 -0.73 -10.67 1.53
CA LEU A 210 -2.00 -10.13 2.01
C LEU A 210 -2.99 -9.82 0.89
N ASP A 211 -2.74 -10.23 -0.36
CA ASP A 211 -3.77 -10.20 -1.41
C ASP A 211 -4.81 -11.30 -1.11
N ILE A 212 -5.79 -10.96 -0.28
CA ILE A 212 -6.79 -11.89 0.24
C ILE A 212 -7.65 -12.48 -0.87
N VAL A 213 -7.97 -11.72 -1.92
CA VAL A 213 -8.76 -12.22 -3.06
C VAL A 213 -7.99 -13.32 -3.78
N LYS A 214 -6.68 -13.15 -3.96
CA LYS A 214 -5.86 -14.18 -4.61
C LYS A 214 -5.57 -15.38 -3.70
N THR A 215 -5.18 -15.13 -2.46
CA THR A 215 -4.81 -16.19 -1.50
C THR A 215 -6.01 -16.97 -0.98
N ARG A 216 -7.23 -16.40 -1.10
CA ARG A 216 -8.48 -16.93 -0.52
C ARG A 216 -8.39 -17.17 0.99
N GLY A 217 -7.55 -16.40 1.67
CA GLY A 217 -7.34 -16.53 3.11
C GLY A 217 -8.35 -15.75 3.95
N VAL A 218 -8.25 -15.94 5.27
CA VAL A 218 -8.94 -15.11 6.28
C VAL A 218 -10.47 -15.16 6.13
N VAL A 219 -11.09 -14.08 5.65
CA VAL A 219 -12.55 -13.96 5.50
C VAL A 219 -13.07 -14.49 4.17
N LEU A 220 -12.21 -14.89 3.24
CA LEU A 220 -12.60 -15.48 1.96
C LEU A 220 -12.38 -17.00 1.89
N ASP A 221 -11.86 -17.61 2.96
CA ASP A 221 -11.79 -19.06 3.06
C ASP A 221 -13.20 -19.62 3.29
N PRO A 222 -13.73 -20.47 2.38
CA PRO A 222 -15.04 -21.08 2.54
C PRO A 222 -15.25 -21.80 3.88
N GLY A 223 -14.20 -22.41 4.43
CA GLY A 223 -14.25 -23.08 5.74
C GLY A 223 -14.30 -22.12 6.92
N ALA A 224 -13.82 -20.88 6.73
CA ALA A 224 -13.84 -19.85 7.77
C ALA A 224 -15.19 -19.10 7.84
N LEU A 225 -15.98 -19.10 6.77
CA LEU A 225 -17.24 -18.32 6.71
C LEU A 225 -18.23 -18.68 7.83
N ASP A 226 -18.26 -19.94 8.26
CA ASP A 226 -19.18 -20.42 9.30
C ASP A 226 -18.84 -19.89 10.71
N TYR A 227 -17.65 -19.31 10.90
CA TYR A 227 -17.24 -18.64 12.13
C TYR A 227 -17.78 -17.21 12.24
N TYR A 228 -18.38 -16.68 11.18
CA TYR A 228 -18.81 -15.29 11.10
C TYR A 228 -20.33 -15.15 11.02
N ARG A 229 -20.86 -14.18 11.76
CA ARG A 229 -22.16 -13.59 11.46
C ARG A 229 -21.95 -12.53 10.39
N MET A 230 -22.83 -12.54 9.38
CA MET A 230 -22.81 -11.56 8.30
C MET A 230 -24.03 -10.66 8.35
N GLU A 231 -23.83 -9.37 8.09
CA GLU A 231 -24.87 -8.36 8.05
C GLU A 231 -24.72 -7.55 6.76
N MET A 232 -25.83 -7.35 6.05
CA MET A 232 -25.87 -6.47 4.88
C MET A 232 -25.98 -5.01 5.35
N LEU A 233 -25.06 -4.16 4.92
CA LEU A 233 -25.07 -2.73 5.20
C LEU A 233 -25.60 -1.93 4.01
N ASP A 234 -25.80 -0.63 4.23
CA ASP A 234 -26.18 0.29 3.16
C ASP A 234 -25.19 0.22 1.99
N PRO A 235 -25.70 0.19 0.74
CA PRO A 235 -24.86 0.30 -0.44
C PRO A 235 -23.95 1.52 -0.36
N ARG A 236 -22.73 1.39 -0.89
CA ARG A 236 -21.80 2.51 -1.05
C ARG A 236 -21.26 2.54 -2.48
N PRO A 237 -21.06 3.71 -3.08
CA PRO A 237 -20.37 3.81 -4.36
C PRO A 237 -18.84 3.72 -4.15
N ILE A 238 -18.18 3.02 -5.08
CA ILE A 238 -16.73 3.01 -5.29
C ILE A 238 -16.52 2.98 -6.82
N ASP A 239 -15.62 3.82 -7.35
CA ASP A 239 -15.36 3.89 -8.80
C ASP A 239 -16.62 4.09 -9.66
N GLY A 240 -17.57 4.88 -9.16
CA GLY A 240 -18.86 5.14 -9.83
C GLY A 240 -19.83 3.94 -9.85
N ARG A 241 -19.51 2.83 -9.18
CA ARG A 241 -20.33 1.62 -9.15
C ARG A 241 -20.84 1.33 -7.76
N MET A 242 -22.09 0.89 -7.65
CA MET A 242 -22.69 0.53 -6.37
C MET A 242 -22.18 -0.83 -5.88
N GLN A 243 -21.84 -0.88 -4.60
CA GLN A 243 -21.32 -2.09 -3.95
C GLN A 243 -22.40 -2.77 -3.10
N PHE A 244 -22.37 -4.09 -3.02
CA PHE A 244 -22.82 -4.80 -1.82
C PHE A 244 -21.80 -4.55 -0.72
N VAL A 245 -22.28 -4.26 0.49
CA VAL A 245 -21.43 -3.98 1.65
C VAL A 245 -21.79 -4.96 2.75
N ILE A 246 -20.91 -5.91 3.02
CA ILE A 246 -21.16 -7.00 3.96
C ILE A 246 -20.23 -6.82 5.15
N ARG A 247 -20.81 -6.68 6.34
CA ARG A 247 -20.07 -6.74 7.60
C ARG A 247 -19.94 -8.18 8.06
N LEU A 248 -18.76 -8.55 8.54
CA LEU A 248 -18.46 -9.82 9.18
C LEU A 248 -18.06 -9.57 10.63
N SER A 249 -18.66 -10.33 11.55
CA SER A 249 -18.31 -10.31 12.97
C SER A 249 -18.14 -11.74 13.49
N PRO A 250 -17.07 -12.04 14.26
CA PRO A 250 -16.90 -13.35 14.88
C PRO A 250 -18.15 -13.78 15.64
N ALA A 251 -18.62 -14.99 15.38
CA ALA A 251 -19.83 -15.57 15.96
C ALA A 251 -19.61 -16.94 16.61
N ARG A 252 -18.40 -17.49 16.46
CA ARG A 252 -17.96 -18.75 17.07
C ARG A 252 -16.55 -18.61 17.61
N GLU A 253 -16.22 -19.43 18.59
CA GLU A 253 -14.84 -19.53 19.07
C GLU A 253 -13.97 -20.28 18.05
N ALA A 254 -12.73 -19.82 17.89
CA ALA A 254 -11.69 -20.47 17.10
C ALA A 254 -10.39 -20.51 17.90
N ASP A 255 -9.47 -21.41 17.54
CA ASP A 255 -8.15 -21.52 18.19
C ASP A 255 -7.25 -20.31 17.91
N ILE A 256 -7.56 -19.53 16.88
CA ILE A 256 -6.87 -18.30 16.49
C ILE A 256 -7.76 -17.08 16.69
N ALA A 257 -7.14 -15.90 16.73
CA ALA A 257 -7.89 -14.64 16.73
C ALA A 257 -8.55 -14.42 15.36
N LEU A 258 -9.87 -14.24 15.38
CA LEU A 258 -10.69 -13.94 14.20
C LEU A 258 -10.69 -12.44 13.91
N GLN A 259 -11.24 -12.03 12.76
CA GLN A 259 -11.25 -10.65 12.30
C GLN A 259 -12.68 -10.13 12.20
N ASN A 260 -12.96 -8.95 12.74
CA ASN A 260 -14.10 -8.17 12.25
C ASN A 260 -13.77 -7.66 10.84
N GLY A 261 -14.75 -7.57 9.96
CA GLY A 261 -14.52 -7.17 8.58
C GLY A 261 -15.67 -6.41 7.94
N THR A 262 -15.35 -5.63 6.92
CA THR A 262 -16.31 -5.08 5.96
C THR A 262 -15.78 -5.36 4.55
N VAL A 263 -16.59 -6.05 3.74
CA VAL A 263 -16.24 -6.48 2.39
C VAL A 263 -17.16 -5.78 1.40
N TYR A 264 -16.56 -5.18 0.38
CA TYR A 264 -17.23 -4.44 -0.69
C TYR A 264 -17.14 -5.26 -1.98
N ILE A 265 -18.29 -5.52 -2.58
CA ILE A 265 -18.43 -6.37 -3.76
C ILE A 265 -19.22 -5.60 -4.80
N ASP A 266 -18.70 -5.47 -6.01
CA ASP A 266 -19.40 -4.80 -7.10
C ASP A 266 -20.70 -5.54 -7.45
N ARG A 267 -21.81 -4.82 -7.56
CA ARG A 267 -23.14 -5.45 -7.72
C ARG A 267 -23.36 -6.15 -9.06
N GLU A 268 -22.70 -5.70 -10.10
CA GLU A 268 -22.93 -6.23 -11.45
C GLU A 268 -21.97 -7.38 -11.78
N THR A 269 -20.71 -7.28 -11.34
CA THR A 269 -19.66 -8.27 -11.66
C THR A 269 -19.39 -9.24 -10.54
N LEU A 270 -19.79 -8.91 -9.30
CA LEU A 270 -19.42 -9.62 -8.09
C LEU A 270 -17.91 -9.66 -7.83
N ALA A 271 -17.16 -8.70 -8.40
CA ALA A 271 -15.76 -8.53 -8.08
C ALA A 271 -15.60 -7.88 -6.70
N PHE A 272 -14.66 -8.38 -5.91
CA PHE A 272 -14.24 -7.69 -4.69
C PHE A 272 -13.55 -6.39 -5.08
N THR A 273 -13.96 -5.28 -4.47
CA THR A 273 -13.45 -3.93 -4.74
C THR A 273 -12.71 -3.35 -3.54
N ARG A 274 -13.11 -3.72 -2.33
CA ARG A 274 -12.43 -3.32 -1.09
C ARG A 274 -12.67 -4.33 0.04
N ILE A 275 -11.67 -4.51 0.88
CA ILE A 275 -11.75 -5.34 2.10
C ILE A 275 -11.10 -4.57 3.24
N GLU A 276 -11.84 -4.38 4.33
CA GLU A 276 -11.36 -3.78 5.57
C GLU A 276 -11.47 -4.80 6.69
N LEU A 277 -10.37 -5.11 7.38
CA LEU A 277 -10.32 -6.06 8.48
C LEU A 277 -9.71 -5.43 9.73
N SER A 278 -10.21 -5.85 10.88
CA SER A 278 -9.61 -5.57 12.19
C SER A 278 -9.57 -6.84 13.03
N LEU A 279 -8.42 -7.17 13.59
CA LEU A 279 -8.27 -8.33 14.46
C LEU A 279 -9.12 -8.18 15.74
N ASP A 280 -9.84 -9.21 16.14
CA ASP A 280 -10.44 -9.27 17.47
C ASP A 280 -9.33 -9.46 18.52
N VAL A 281 -9.17 -8.46 19.39
CA VAL A 281 -8.15 -8.42 20.45
C VAL A 281 -8.73 -8.78 21.83
N SER A 282 -9.95 -9.30 21.89
CA SER A 282 -10.61 -9.73 23.13
C SER A 282 -9.81 -10.80 23.88
N ASP A 283 -9.24 -11.77 23.14
CA ASP A 283 -8.29 -12.75 23.66
C ASP A 283 -6.84 -12.24 23.44
N GLU A 284 -6.21 -11.78 24.52
CA GLU A 284 -4.85 -11.21 24.48
C GLU A 284 -3.80 -12.24 24.01
N ALA A 285 -3.99 -13.54 24.30
CA ALA A 285 -3.04 -14.57 23.92
C ALA A 285 -3.10 -14.86 22.41
N LYS A 286 -4.31 -15.08 21.88
CA LYS A 286 -4.52 -15.27 20.43
C LYS A 286 -4.11 -14.04 19.63
N ALA A 287 -4.43 -12.84 20.11
CA ALA A 287 -4.02 -11.61 19.45
C ALA A 287 -2.49 -11.38 19.51
N THR A 288 -1.83 -11.76 20.61
CA THR A 288 -0.36 -11.72 20.68
C THR A 288 0.27 -12.67 19.67
N GLN A 289 -0.27 -13.89 19.53
CA GLN A 289 0.22 -14.87 18.53
C GLN A 289 0.09 -14.33 17.10
N ALA A 290 -0.99 -13.62 16.78
CA ALA A 290 -1.19 -13.03 15.47
C ALA A 290 -0.28 -11.81 15.20
N MET A 291 0.01 -10.99 16.22
CA MET A 291 0.72 -9.72 16.05
C MET A 291 2.23 -9.78 16.28
N LEU A 292 2.72 -10.72 17.10
CA LEU A 292 4.10 -10.71 17.58
C LEU A 292 4.91 -11.89 17.05
N VAL A 293 5.91 -11.60 16.21
CA VAL A 293 6.86 -12.63 15.72
C VAL A 293 7.89 -12.99 16.79
N LYS A 294 8.55 -11.99 17.40
CA LYS A 294 9.62 -12.21 18.38
C LYS A 294 9.75 -11.00 19.31
N ARG A 295 10.11 -11.26 20.58
CA ARG A 295 10.50 -10.23 21.55
C ARG A 295 11.69 -10.66 22.41
N PRO A 296 12.47 -9.72 22.98
CA PRO A 296 13.42 -10.02 24.04
C PRO A 296 12.74 -10.59 25.30
N LEU A 297 13.49 -11.37 26.07
CA LEU A 297 13.04 -11.85 27.39
C LEU A 297 12.78 -10.67 28.33
N GLY A 298 11.71 -10.75 29.13
CA GLY A 298 11.37 -9.71 30.12
C GLY A 298 10.55 -8.52 29.58
N ILE A 299 10.24 -8.51 28.28
CA ILE A 299 9.30 -7.57 27.67
C ILE A 299 7.86 -8.07 27.83
N ARG A 300 6.95 -7.16 28.17
CA ARG A 300 5.49 -7.36 28.06
C ARG A 300 5.03 -6.71 26.77
N PHE A 301 4.34 -7.48 25.94
CA PHE A 301 3.71 -7.03 24.70
C PHE A 301 2.21 -7.12 24.93
N LYS A 302 1.48 -6.06 24.64
CA LYS A 302 0.02 -6.04 24.74
C LYS A 302 -0.57 -5.54 23.43
N PRO A 303 -1.26 -6.41 22.66
CA PRO A 303 -1.93 -6.02 21.43
C PRO A 303 -3.03 -4.98 21.73
N LYS A 304 -3.22 -4.03 20.81
CA LYS A 304 -4.30 -3.04 20.88
C LYS A 304 -5.12 -2.99 19.61
N GLU A 305 -4.47 -3.10 18.47
CA GLU A 305 -5.13 -2.98 17.18
C GLU A 305 -4.27 -3.61 16.08
N MET A 306 -4.90 -4.35 15.17
CA MET A 306 -4.32 -4.74 13.89
C MET A 306 -5.39 -4.49 12.82
N LEU A 307 -5.13 -3.54 11.92
CA LEU A 307 -6.01 -3.20 10.80
C LEU A 307 -5.36 -3.60 9.48
N LEU A 308 -6.18 -4.01 8.53
CA LEU A 308 -5.81 -4.23 7.12
C LEU A 308 -6.88 -3.60 6.22
N VAL A 309 -6.44 -2.79 5.26
CA VAL A 309 -7.27 -2.25 4.19
C VAL A 309 -6.67 -2.70 2.86
N LEU A 310 -7.50 -3.25 1.99
CA LEU A 310 -7.15 -3.65 0.64
C LEU A 310 -8.13 -2.99 -0.32
N ASP A 311 -7.63 -2.33 -1.36
CA ASP A 311 -8.43 -1.88 -2.49
C ASP A 311 -8.04 -2.64 -3.74
N TYR A 312 -9.05 -2.87 -4.58
CA TYR A 312 -8.91 -3.52 -5.86
C TYR A 312 -9.50 -2.63 -6.95
N LYS A 313 -8.76 -2.47 -8.04
CA LYS A 313 -9.17 -1.69 -9.20
C LYS A 313 -9.51 -2.61 -10.36
N THR A 314 -10.65 -2.35 -11.02
CA THR A 314 -11.07 -3.10 -12.20
C THR A 314 -10.64 -2.38 -13.47
N GLU A 315 -9.80 -3.02 -14.27
CA GLU A 315 -9.34 -2.51 -15.57
C GLU A 315 -9.42 -3.62 -16.63
N GLY A 316 -10.02 -3.31 -17.79
CA GLY A 316 -10.25 -4.31 -18.83
C GLY A 316 -11.11 -5.49 -18.36
N GLY A 317 -12.09 -5.24 -17.47
CA GLY A 317 -12.95 -6.27 -16.89
C GLY A 317 -12.28 -7.17 -15.86
N LYS A 318 -11.03 -6.90 -15.47
CA LYS A 318 -10.28 -7.69 -14.49
C LYS A 318 -9.93 -6.86 -13.25
N SER A 319 -10.20 -7.42 -12.08
CA SER A 319 -9.92 -6.83 -10.76
C SER A 319 -8.51 -7.21 -10.29
N ARG A 320 -7.77 -6.22 -9.79
CA ARG A 320 -6.38 -6.32 -9.31
C ARG A 320 -6.20 -5.53 -8.04
N ILE A 321 -5.37 -5.99 -7.12
CA ILE A 321 -4.97 -5.18 -5.97
C ILE A 321 -4.35 -3.87 -6.46
N SER A 322 -4.78 -2.75 -5.90
CA SER A 322 -4.28 -1.41 -6.24
C SER A 322 -3.67 -0.68 -5.05
N TYR A 323 -4.13 -1.00 -3.84
CA TYR A 323 -3.65 -0.39 -2.62
C TYR A 323 -3.78 -1.35 -1.43
N LEU A 324 -2.82 -1.24 -0.50
CA LEU A 324 -2.81 -1.98 0.75
C LEU A 324 -2.33 -1.07 1.87
N LYS A 325 -2.98 -1.13 3.02
CA LYS A 325 -2.52 -0.50 4.26
C LYS A 325 -2.71 -1.41 5.45
N THR A 326 -1.67 -1.58 6.24
CA THR A 326 -1.73 -2.24 7.55
C THR A 326 -1.41 -1.25 8.65
N GLN A 327 -2.04 -1.43 9.81
CA GLN A 327 -1.73 -0.68 11.01
C GLN A 327 -1.70 -1.61 12.21
N PHE A 328 -0.65 -1.51 13.02
CA PHE A 328 -0.48 -2.25 14.25
C PHE A 328 -0.30 -1.27 15.39
N ARG A 329 -1.17 -1.32 16.40
CA ARG A 329 -0.98 -0.60 17.67
C ARG A 329 -0.80 -1.61 18.80
N PHE A 330 0.18 -1.34 19.65
CA PHE A 330 0.47 -2.19 20.79
C PHE A 330 1.23 -1.42 21.86
N ASN A 331 1.10 -1.88 23.11
CA ASN A 331 1.99 -1.43 24.19
C ASN A 331 3.14 -2.41 24.35
N CYS A 332 4.35 -1.89 24.55
CA CYS A 332 5.54 -2.71 24.73
C CYS A 332 6.48 -2.11 25.77
N ASP A 333 6.66 -2.80 26.89
CA ASP A 333 7.46 -2.31 28.01
C ASP A 333 8.22 -3.39 28.75
N TRP A 334 9.36 -3.00 29.32
CA TRP A 334 10.08 -3.80 30.30
C TRP A 334 9.24 -3.97 31.57
N ARG A 335 9.22 -5.19 32.14
CA ARG A 335 8.40 -5.55 33.33
C ARG A 335 8.43 -4.57 34.50
N LYS A 336 9.51 -3.80 34.68
CA LYS A 336 9.72 -2.83 35.77
C LYS A 336 9.25 -1.39 35.46
N ARG A 337 8.68 -1.13 34.29
CA ARG A 337 8.27 0.22 33.88
C ARG A 337 6.84 0.53 34.32
N LEU A 338 6.64 1.72 34.90
CA LEU A 338 5.36 2.14 35.48
C LEU A 338 4.35 2.72 34.47
N LEU A 339 4.81 3.18 33.31
CA LEU A 339 3.96 3.77 32.27
C LEU A 339 4.04 2.96 30.98
N ALA A 340 2.88 2.69 30.40
CA ALA A 340 2.77 2.01 29.13
C ALA A 340 3.35 2.87 27.99
N THR A 341 4.16 2.24 27.14
CA THR A 341 4.68 2.83 25.91
C THR A 341 3.94 2.26 24.73
N GLU A 342 3.11 3.09 24.12
CA GLU A 342 2.43 2.75 22.87
C GLU A 342 3.36 2.91 21.68
N PHE A 343 3.29 1.94 20.78
CA PHE A 343 3.88 1.97 19.46
C PHE A 343 2.79 1.84 18.40
N THR A 344 3.03 2.46 17.26
CA THR A 344 2.19 2.34 16.06
C THR A 344 3.10 2.06 14.89
N ALA A 345 2.87 0.93 14.21
CA ALA A 345 3.54 0.59 12.97
C ALA A 345 2.50 0.63 11.84
N VAL A 346 2.82 1.30 10.74
CA VAL A 346 1.96 1.38 9.55
C VAL A 346 2.79 0.96 8.35
N SER A 347 2.29 0.03 7.55
CA SER A 347 2.84 -0.28 6.23
C SER A 347 1.81 0.02 5.15
N GLU A 348 2.23 0.62 4.06
CA GLU A 348 1.35 1.10 3.00
C GLU A 348 1.98 0.80 1.63
N MET A 349 1.17 0.34 0.68
CA MET A 349 1.57 0.02 -0.68
C MET A 349 0.55 0.60 -1.66
N VAL A 350 1.03 1.21 -2.73
CA VAL A 350 0.21 1.61 -3.88
C VAL A 350 0.83 1.07 -5.15
N VAL A 351 0.00 0.48 -6.02
CA VAL A 351 0.40 0.13 -7.39
C VAL A 351 0.45 1.42 -8.19
N THR A 352 1.63 1.74 -8.70
CA THR A 352 1.88 3.01 -9.38
C THR A 352 1.89 2.89 -10.89
N ASN A 353 2.14 1.68 -11.39
CA ASN A 353 2.06 1.34 -12.80
C ASN A 353 1.88 -0.17 -12.98
N ARG A 354 1.20 -0.58 -14.05
CA ARG A 354 1.19 -1.96 -14.55
C ARG A 354 1.98 -2.01 -15.85
N ARG A 355 2.99 -2.88 -15.90
CA ARG A 355 3.87 -3.06 -17.05
C ARG A 355 3.13 -3.68 -18.23
N SER A 356 3.60 -3.37 -19.43
CA SER A 356 3.08 -3.98 -20.64
C SER A 356 3.41 -5.48 -20.67
N ARG A 357 2.66 -6.26 -21.47
CA ARG A 357 2.79 -7.71 -21.52
C ARG A 357 4.22 -8.17 -21.87
N ASP A 358 4.89 -7.42 -22.75
CA ASP A 358 6.24 -7.74 -23.22
C ASP A 358 7.33 -7.44 -22.19
N GLU A 359 7.02 -6.66 -21.14
CA GLU A 359 7.91 -6.34 -20.03
C GLU A 359 7.69 -7.27 -18.81
N VAL A 360 6.76 -8.24 -18.89
CA VAL A 360 6.45 -9.11 -17.75
C VAL A 360 7.55 -10.15 -17.57
N GLU A 361 8.50 -9.81 -16.71
CA GLU A 361 9.57 -10.72 -16.28
C GLU A 361 9.29 -11.27 -14.88
N LYS A 362 9.49 -12.58 -14.73
CA LYS A 362 9.34 -13.25 -13.45
C LYS A 362 10.51 -12.91 -12.53
N ILE A 363 10.21 -12.36 -11.36
CA ILE A 363 11.20 -12.12 -10.30
C ILE A 363 11.83 -13.45 -9.87
N SER A 364 13.15 -13.57 -9.89
CA SER A 364 13.85 -14.77 -9.46
C SER A 364 13.79 -14.96 -7.93
N ARG A 365 14.19 -16.13 -7.41
CA ARG A 365 14.26 -16.33 -5.95
C ARG A 365 15.35 -15.48 -5.29
N ALA A 366 16.41 -15.17 -6.02
CA ALA A 366 17.53 -14.39 -5.51
C ALA A 366 17.18 -12.89 -5.39
N GLU A 367 16.33 -12.39 -6.28
CA GLU A 367 15.85 -11.00 -6.28
C GLU A 367 14.64 -10.78 -5.37
N ALA A 368 13.89 -11.84 -5.07
CA ALA A 368 12.71 -11.76 -4.23
C ALA A 368 13.06 -11.27 -2.81
N PHE A 369 12.24 -10.36 -2.29
CA PHE A 369 12.32 -9.93 -0.91
C PHE A 369 11.95 -11.08 0.03
N ASP A 370 12.77 -11.33 1.05
CA ASP A 370 12.51 -12.37 2.04
C ASP A 370 11.47 -11.88 3.06
N ALA A 371 10.28 -12.48 3.01
CA ALA A 371 9.16 -12.18 3.91
C ALA A 371 9.49 -12.38 5.40
N ARG A 372 10.58 -13.07 5.76
CA ARG A 372 11.03 -13.22 7.16
C ARG A 372 11.86 -12.04 7.66
N THR A 373 12.20 -11.09 6.79
CA THR A 373 13.03 -9.93 7.12
C THR A 373 12.19 -8.65 7.22
N SER A 374 12.80 -7.58 7.72
CA SER A 374 12.22 -6.24 7.70
C SER A 374 12.86 -5.39 6.62
N LEU A 375 12.10 -4.49 6.00
CA LEU A 375 12.67 -3.59 4.98
C LEU A 375 13.76 -2.73 5.61
N ALA A 376 13.53 -2.21 6.82
CA ALA A 376 14.49 -1.42 7.58
C ALA A 376 15.88 -2.07 7.74
N ASP A 377 15.98 -3.40 7.74
CA ASP A 377 17.27 -4.13 7.83
C ASP A 377 18.03 -4.23 6.50
N LYS A 378 17.35 -4.00 5.38
CA LYS A 378 17.90 -4.12 4.03
C LYS A 378 18.15 -2.77 3.37
N THR A 379 17.68 -1.69 3.97
CA THR A 379 17.76 -0.33 3.44
C THR A 379 18.95 0.45 4.00
N SER A 380 19.62 1.18 3.12
CA SER A 380 20.65 2.15 3.50
C SER A 380 20.06 3.54 3.71
N PHE A 381 20.74 4.37 4.51
CA PHE A 381 20.45 5.80 4.62
C PHE A 381 20.74 6.51 3.30
N TYR A 382 19.90 7.47 2.91
CA TYR A 382 20.05 8.20 1.65
C TYR A 382 19.51 9.63 1.76
N SER A 383 20.28 10.63 1.33
CA SER A 383 19.99 12.05 1.52
C SER A 383 19.60 12.83 0.24
N ASP A 384 19.64 12.17 -0.92
CA ASP A 384 19.32 12.73 -2.25
C ASP A 384 17.91 13.36 -2.31
N PRO A 385 17.76 14.67 -2.60
CA PRO A 385 16.47 15.33 -2.79
C PRO A 385 15.68 14.81 -3.99
N ASP A 386 16.37 14.39 -5.05
CA ASP A 386 15.76 13.93 -6.30
C ASP A 386 15.52 12.41 -6.30
N PHE A 387 15.62 11.78 -5.12
CA PHE A 387 15.56 10.33 -4.97
C PHE A 387 14.32 9.68 -5.62
N TRP A 388 13.19 10.40 -5.59
CA TRP A 388 11.91 9.95 -6.15
C TRP A 388 11.53 10.62 -7.47
N LYS A 389 12.42 11.38 -8.12
CA LYS A 389 12.05 12.20 -9.30
C LYS A 389 11.35 11.38 -10.39
N ASP A 390 11.80 10.16 -10.65
CA ASP A 390 11.29 9.27 -11.70
C ASP A 390 10.20 8.30 -11.25
N TYR A 391 9.64 8.49 -10.05
CA TYR A 391 8.67 7.58 -9.47
C TYR A 391 7.44 8.31 -8.96
N ASN A 392 6.29 7.66 -9.17
CA ASN A 392 5.08 7.94 -8.42
C ASN A 392 5.25 7.38 -7.00
N ILE A 393 4.89 8.20 -6.02
CA ILE A 393 4.98 7.86 -4.60
C ILE A 393 3.73 8.38 -3.88
N ILE A 394 3.51 7.87 -2.67
CA ILE A 394 2.60 8.53 -1.73
C ILE A 394 3.34 9.70 -1.13
N GLU A 395 2.83 10.92 -1.29
CA GLU A 395 3.53 12.11 -0.77
C GLU A 395 3.73 12.00 0.75
N PRO A 396 4.87 12.47 1.29
CA PRO A 396 5.03 12.55 2.73
C PRO A 396 4.01 13.55 3.31
N THR A 397 3.47 13.23 4.48
CA THR A 397 2.66 14.21 5.22
C THR A 397 3.56 15.33 5.74
N VAL A 398 3.01 16.50 6.04
CA VAL A 398 3.74 17.61 6.66
C VAL A 398 4.43 17.16 7.95
N GLY A 399 3.75 16.34 8.76
CA GLY A 399 4.32 15.76 9.98
C GLY A 399 5.50 14.82 9.72
N LEU A 400 5.41 14.03 8.64
CA LEU A 400 6.50 13.15 8.21
C LEU A 400 7.68 13.99 7.68
N GLU A 401 7.41 14.97 6.83
CA GLU A 401 8.43 15.84 6.24
C GLU A 401 9.17 16.66 7.30
N GLN A 402 8.46 17.23 8.29
CA GLN A 402 9.09 17.90 9.43
C GLN A 402 9.94 16.93 10.26
N ALA A 403 9.49 15.69 10.45
CA ALA A 403 10.28 14.67 11.12
C ALA A 403 11.56 14.38 10.33
N VAL A 404 11.50 14.29 9.01
CA VAL A 404 12.64 14.10 8.10
C VAL A 404 13.58 15.31 8.09
N GLY A 405 13.06 16.55 8.06
CA GLY A 405 13.86 17.77 8.07
C GLY A 405 14.71 17.90 9.34
N ARG A 406 14.16 17.52 10.50
CA ARG A 406 14.93 17.44 11.75
C ARG A 406 16.06 16.42 11.71
N LEU A 407 15.96 15.40 10.86
CA LEU A 407 16.99 14.37 10.73
C LEU A 407 18.18 14.83 9.90
N LYS A 408 17.93 15.52 8.78
CA LYS A 408 18.98 16.06 7.91
C LYS A 408 19.83 17.15 8.60
N ALA A 409 19.34 17.78 9.67
CA ALA A 409 20.05 18.84 10.39
C ALA A 409 20.94 18.34 11.55
N THR A 410 21.02 17.02 11.78
CA THR A 410 21.81 16.41 12.87
C THR A 410 23.02 15.60 12.37
N GLU A 411 23.23 15.58 11.05
CA GLU A 411 24.50 15.21 10.40
C GLU A 411 25.25 16.48 10.02
#